data_AF-A0AA36JZN8-F1
#
_entry.id   AF-A0AA36JZN8-F1
#
_cell.length_a   1.000
_cell.length_b   1.000
_cell.length_c   1.000
_cell.angle_alpha   90.00
_cell.angle_beta   90.00
_cell.angle_gamma   90.00
#
_symmetry.space_group_name_H-M   'P 1'
#
loop_
_entity.id
_entity.type
_entity.pdbx_description
1 polymer ?
#
loop_
_entity_poly.entity_id
_entity_poly.type
_entity_poly.pdbx_seq_one_letter_code
_entity_poly.pdbx_strand_id
1 'polypeptide(L)'
;MKKFATSIIILISLVLVGCTHSTDSNSNSTKTSEAGQSQTIGEILNKDKRTIWYSTNDGANKDAVIDKIYISQSGKITTYVVSGLGVESDTKLTLGNITSLTDKEIIDKAKKANTLSSKAKLENIISMMTTLIESGEKSLENTDTLVDGNYSETLYHTGGEKTKEEIISESQTGITEAKTKVKELKQLNTKNHEMFNRSPFSFNINLTTDSSGNNIKNESLSITNAIFNSGYAYSNLKNIGNYTLNYDKIDLDSTINFEIYDSHYSGYRVNNNTNNLFITRVNSSDIFFNFDDADTEFDNITIN
;
A
#
# COMPACT_ATOMS: atom_id res chain seq x y z
N MET A 1 25.13 -0.41 -74.27
CA MET A 1 23.91 0.44 -74.16
C MET A 1 24.04 1.29 -72.91
N LYS A 2 23.89 2.63 -73.06
CA LYS A 2 23.58 3.71 -72.08
C LYS A 2 24.20 3.59 -70.65
N LYS A 3 25.28 4.30 -70.28
CA LYS A 3 25.55 5.75 -70.02
C LYS A 3 25.33 6.20 -68.56
N PHE A 4 26.33 6.96 -68.05
CA PHE A 4 26.44 7.85 -66.84
C PHE A 4 26.77 7.16 -65.49
N ALA A 5 27.94 7.39 -64.84
CA ALA A 5 28.48 8.60 -64.15
C ALA A 5 27.62 9.00 -62.92
N THR A 6 28.08 9.29 -61.70
CA THR A 6 29.28 10.05 -61.24
C THR A 6 29.46 9.90 -59.71
N SER A 7 30.68 10.03 -59.21
CA SER A 7 31.09 10.18 -57.80
C SER A 7 30.65 11.50 -57.15
N ILE A 8 30.45 11.52 -55.82
CA ILE A 8 30.46 12.70 -54.90
C ILE A 8 31.03 12.16 -53.57
N ILE A 9 32.29 12.37 -53.15
CA ILE A 9 33.03 13.56 -52.66
C ILE A 9 32.38 14.26 -51.46
N ILE A 10 33.01 14.05 -50.32
CA ILE A 10 32.84 14.67 -48.99
C ILE A 10 32.97 16.20 -49.10
N LEU A 11 32.05 16.95 -48.49
CA LEU A 11 32.24 18.36 -48.19
C LEU A 11 31.92 18.67 -46.72
N ILE A 12 32.98 18.93 -45.97
CA ILE A 12 33.01 19.53 -44.64
C ILE A 12 32.55 20.98 -44.76
N SER A 13 31.55 21.38 -43.98
CA SER A 13 31.16 22.80 -43.83
C SER A 13 31.68 23.32 -42.49
N LEU A 14 32.89 23.88 -42.53
CA LEU A 14 33.34 24.91 -41.60
C LEU A 14 32.82 26.25 -42.12
N VAL A 15 32.02 26.97 -41.34
CA VAL A 15 31.83 28.41 -41.51
C VAL A 15 32.19 29.13 -40.21
N LEU A 16 33.38 29.72 -40.28
CA LEU A 16 33.90 30.95 -39.70
C LEU A 16 33.37 31.48 -38.35
N VAL A 17 34.34 31.53 -37.44
CA VAL A 17 34.63 32.55 -36.43
C VAL A 17 34.15 33.96 -36.82
N GLY A 18 33.30 34.54 -35.97
CA GLY A 18 33.09 35.98 -35.85
C GLY A 18 33.56 36.44 -34.47
N CYS A 19 34.86 36.69 -34.30
CA CYS A 19 35.36 37.51 -33.20
C CYS A 19 35.12 38.97 -33.58
N THR A 20 34.18 39.63 -32.91
CA THR A 20 34.19 41.10 -32.78
C THR A 20 34.35 41.42 -31.30
N HIS A 21 35.38 42.21 -31.00
CA HIS A 21 35.71 42.65 -29.65
C HIS A 21 34.87 43.88 -29.30
N SER A 22 34.23 43.80 -28.12
CA SER A 22 33.92 44.86 -27.16
C SER A 22 33.05 46.06 -27.57
N THR A 23 31.82 46.07 -27.06
CA THR A 23 31.30 47.25 -26.35
C THR A 23 30.38 46.76 -25.23
N ASP A 24 30.71 47.12 -23.99
CA ASP A 24 29.94 46.81 -22.80
C ASP A 24 28.47 47.24 -22.94
N SER A 25 27.56 46.32 -22.66
CA SER A 25 26.15 46.63 -22.43
C SER A 25 25.65 45.73 -21.32
N ASN A 26 25.65 46.33 -20.14
CA ASN A 26 25.12 45.82 -18.89
C ASN A 26 23.68 45.34 -19.09
N SER A 27 23.47 44.03 -19.08
CA SER A 27 22.17 43.39 -19.14
C SER A 27 22.15 42.33 -18.05
N ASN A 28 21.48 42.65 -16.94
CA ASN A 28 21.12 41.76 -15.85
C ASN A 28 20.87 40.34 -16.38
N SER A 29 21.79 39.41 -16.09
CA SER A 29 21.45 38.00 -16.10
C SER A 29 20.51 37.77 -14.92
N THR A 30 19.21 37.84 -15.18
CA THR A 30 18.28 37.00 -14.44
C THR A 30 18.81 35.59 -14.55
N LYS A 31 19.44 35.12 -13.47
CA LYS A 31 19.64 33.70 -13.21
C LYS A 31 18.30 33.02 -13.49
N THR A 32 18.20 32.34 -14.61
CA THR A 32 17.25 31.26 -14.78
C THR A 32 17.60 30.29 -13.65
N SER A 33 16.77 30.28 -12.61
CA SER A 33 16.77 29.21 -11.63
C SER A 33 16.71 27.91 -12.42
N GLU A 34 17.68 27.01 -12.21
CA GLU A 34 17.53 25.63 -12.64
C GLU A 34 16.15 25.17 -12.14
N ALA A 35 15.26 24.85 -13.08
CA ALA A 35 13.95 24.33 -12.75
C ALA A 35 14.16 23.07 -11.88
N GLY A 36 13.48 23.01 -10.74
CA GLY A 36 13.55 21.87 -9.83
C GLY A 36 13.41 20.54 -10.58
N GLN A 37 14.15 19.52 -10.15
CA GLN A 37 14.18 18.22 -10.80
C GLN A 37 12.81 17.53 -10.63
N SER A 38 11.91 17.78 -11.58
CA SER A 38 10.63 17.10 -11.71
C SER A 38 10.85 15.63 -12.03
N GLN A 39 10.21 14.74 -11.28
CA GLN A 39 10.21 13.30 -11.52
C GLN A 39 8.77 12.77 -11.47
N THR A 40 8.43 11.80 -12.31
CA THR A 40 7.10 11.18 -12.23
C THR A 40 7.05 10.09 -11.15
N ILE A 41 5.85 9.71 -10.70
CA ILE A 41 5.73 8.60 -9.74
C ILE A 41 6.21 7.27 -10.35
N GLY A 42 5.90 7.00 -11.63
CA GLY A 42 6.41 5.85 -12.37
C GLY A 42 7.92 5.80 -12.44
N GLU A 43 8.58 6.95 -12.66
CA GLU A 43 10.03 7.04 -12.67
C GLU A 43 10.63 6.63 -11.31
N ILE A 44 10.06 7.12 -10.19
CA ILE A 44 10.63 6.90 -8.86
C ILE A 44 10.36 5.50 -8.34
N LEU A 45 9.16 4.95 -8.58
CA LEU A 45 8.83 3.61 -8.12
C LEU A 45 9.63 2.53 -8.87
N ASN A 46 10.04 2.80 -10.11
CA ASN A 46 10.85 1.88 -10.91
C ASN A 46 12.37 2.05 -10.72
N LYS A 47 12.85 3.09 -10.04
CA LYS A 47 14.29 3.28 -9.79
C LYS A 47 14.92 2.16 -8.95
N ASP A 48 16.17 1.84 -9.28
CA ASP A 48 17.00 0.92 -8.48
C ASP A 48 17.37 1.46 -7.11
N LYS A 49 17.37 2.79 -6.97
CA LYS A 49 17.57 3.44 -5.67
C LYS A 49 16.29 3.29 -4.85
N ARG A 50 16.44 2.71 -3.67
CA ARG A 50 15.37 2.58 -2.68
C ARG A 50 14.77 3.94 -2.32
N THR A 51 13.45 4.01 -2.27
CA THR A 51 12.68 5.17 -1.77
C THR A 51 11.72 4.71 -0.67
N ILE A 52 11.52 5.54 0.36
CA ILE A 52 10.61 5.26 1.48
C ILE A 52 9.42 6.21 1.39
N TRP A 53 8.24 5.64 1.15
CA TRP A 53 6.99 6.37 1.12
C TRP A 53 6.21 6.17 2.42
N TYR A 54 5.57 7.24 2.86
CA TYR A 54 4.77 7.34 4.06
C TYR A 54 3.33 7.62 3.65
N SER A 55 2.41 6.82 4.17
CA SER A 55 0.98 7.10 4.08
C SER A 55 0.45 7.54 5.44
N THR A 56 -0.31 8.63 5.45
CA THR A 56 -0.96 9.19 6.65
C THR A 56 -2.35 9.71 6.27
N ASN A 57 -3.29 9.64 7.20
CA ASN A 57 -4.63 10.24 7.07
C ASN A 57 -4.80 11.50 7.94
N ASP A 58 -3.72 11.99 8.56
CA ASP A 58 -3.75 13.11 9.51
C ASP A 58 -3.27 14.43 8.89
N GLY A 59 -2.98 14.45 7.58
CA GLY A 59 -2.54 15.62 6.84
C GLY A 59 -1.07 15.99 7.04
N ALA A 60 -0.69 17.16 6.53
CA ALA A 60 0.71 17.62 6.46
C ALA A 60 1.12 18.34 7.74
N ASN A 61 1.29 17.61 8.84
CA ASN A 61 1.72 18.18 10.11
C ASN A 61 2.66 17.25 10.90
N LYS A 62 3.40 17.80 11.86
CA LYS A 62 4.41 17.06 12.63
C LYS A 62 3.85 15.90 13.47
N ASP A 63 2.60 16.00 13.90
CA ASP A 63 1.96 15.00 14.76
C ASP A 63 1.18 13.96 13.94
N ALA A 64 1.15 14.11 12.62
CA ALA A 64 0.48 13.20 11.70
C ALA A 64 1.05 11.79 11.86
N VAL A 65 0.20 10.85 12.26
CA VAL A 65 0.56 9.45 12.44
C VAL A 65 0.71 8.82 11.06
N ILE A 66 1.83 8.14 10.87
CA ILE A 66 2.08 7.34 9.68
C ILE A 66 1.35 6.02 9.87
N ASP A 67 0.48 5.65 8.93
CA ASP A 67 -0.29 4.42 8.98
C ASP A 67 0.44 3.25 8.35
N LYS A 68 1.01 3.51 7.17
CA LYS A 68 1.78 2.56 6.39
C LYS A 68 3.07 3.18 5.90
N ILE A 69 4.12 2.36 5.85
CA ILE A 69 5.38 2.68 5.18
C ILE A 69 5.56 1.72 4.01
N TYR A 70 5.86 2.28 2.84
CA TYR A 70 6.15 1.53 1.63
C TYR A 70 7.62 1.73 1.26
N ILE A 71 8.30 0.65 0.92
CA ILE A 71 9.67 0.70 0.43
C ILE A 71 9.63 0.30 -1.04
N SER A 72 9.87 1.26 -1.95
CA SER A 72 9.95 1.00 -3.39
C SER A 72 11.39 0.81 -3.83
N GLN A 73 11.65 -0.18 -4.66
CA GLN A 73 12.94 -0.42 -5.29
C GLN A 73 12.77 -1.34 -6.52
N SER A 74 13.32 -0.92 -7.67
CA SER A 74 13.36 -1.69 -8.92
C SER A 74 11.99 -2.28 -9.30
N GLY A 75 10.94 -1.46 -9.33
CA GLY A 75 9.61 -1.89 -9.76
C GLY A 75 8.85 -2.74 -8.72
N LYS A 76 9.36 -2.85 -7.49
CA LYS A 76 8.75 -3.61 -6.39
C LYS A 76 8.51 -2.76 -5.17
N ILE A 77 7.45 -3.08 -4.43
CA ILE A 77 7.08 -2.41 -3.18
C ILE A 77 6.96 -3.43 -2.05
N THR A 78 7.56 -3.11 -0.91
CA THR A 78 7.31 -3.78 0.37
C THR A 78 6.49 -2.86 1.27
N THR A 79 5.40 -3.39 1.84
CA THR A 79 4.50 -2.63 2.72
C THR A 79 4.71 -3.01 4.19
N TYR A 80 4.67 -2.01 5.07
CA TYR A 80 4.67 -2.16 6.53
C TYR A 80 3.48 -1.44 7.12
N VAL A 81 2.70 -2.12 7.98
CA VAL A 81 1.67 -1.48 8.81
C VAL A 81 2.33 -1.01 10.11
N VAL A 82 2.30 0.29 10.37
CA VAL A 82 3.05 0.91 11.48
C VAL A 82 2.21 1.62 12.54
N SER A 83 0.90 1.80 12.31
CA SER A 83 -0.06 2.35 13.28
C SER A 83 -1.12 1.35 13.77
N GLY A 84 -0.94 0.05 13.50
CA GLY A 84 -1.95 -0.99 13.76
C GLY A 84 -2.12 -1.39 15.24
N LEU A 85 -3.00 -2.37 15.48
CA LEU A 85 -3.30 -2.91 16.82
C LEU A 85 -2.02 -3.31 17.57
N GLY A 86 -1.92 -3.04 18.87
CA GLY A 86 -0.74 -3.42 19.66
C GLY A 86 0.52 -2.57 19.42
N VAL A 87 0.44 -1.52 18.59
CA VAL A 87 1.46 -0.47 18.55
C VAL A 87 1.07 0.62 19.56
N GLU A 88 1.89 0.77 20.60
CA GLU A 88 1.68 1.75 21.67
C GLU A 88 1.71 3.19 21.12
N SER A 89 0.86 4.06 21.65
CA SER A 89 0.67 5.43 21.14
C SER A 89 1.95 6.26 21.14
N ASP A 90 2.81 6.08 22.14
CA ASP A 90 4.10 6.78 22.29
C ASP A 90 5.19 6.24 21.35
N THR A 91 4.98 5.04 20.79
CA THR A 91 5.90 4.40 19.82
C THR A 91 5.50 4.61 18.36
N LYS A 92 4.32 5.20 18.11
CA LYS A 92 3.83 5.46 16.75
C LYS A 92 4.79 6.37 16.00
N LEU A 93 5.03 6.04 14.73
CA LEU A 93 5.80 6.88 13.84
C LEU A 93 4.92 8.05 13.40
N THR A 94 5.46 9.26 13.50
CA THR A 94 4.82 10.49 13.03
C THR A 94 5.74 11.19 12.06
N LEU A 95 5.20 12.03 11.17
CA LEU A 95 6.04 12.77 10.22
C LEU A 95 7.10 13.64 10.93
N GLY A 96 6.81 14.11 12.14
CA GLY A 96 7.73 14.88 12.97
C GLY A 96 8.79 14.03 13.67
N ASN A 97 8.46 12.85 14.20
CA ASN A 97 9.46 12.05 14.91
C ASN A 97 10.40 11.28 13.97
N ILE A 98 10.02 11.07 12.72
CA ILE A 98 10.91 10.42 11.75
C ILE A 98 12.00 11.36 11.23
N THR A 99 11.87 12.69 11.35
CA THR A 99 12.83 13.66 10.78
C THR A 99 14.25 13.48 11.32
N SER A 100 14.38 13.05 12.57
CA SER A 100 15.66 12.79 13.23
C SER A 100 16.20 11.38 12.99
N LEU A 101 15.46 10.53 12.28
CA LEU A 101 15.81 9.14 12.03
C LEU A 101 16.43 8.97 10.64
N THR A 102 17.40 8.07 10.57
CA THR A 102 17.94 7.53 9.32
C THR A 102 16.94 6.57 8.67
N ASP A 103 17.05 6.36 7.35
CA ASP A 103 16.31 5.33 6.61
C ASP A 103 16.36 3.97 7.29
N LYS A 104 17.54 3.58 7.79
CA LYS A 104 17.73 2.29 8.47
C LYS A 104 16.88 2.21 9.74
N GLU A 105 16.90 3.25 10.57
CA GLU A 105 16.12 3.29 11.81
C GLU A 105 14.62 3.31 11.53
N ILE A 106 14.18 4.06 10.50
CA ILE A 106 12.78 4.08 10.05
C ILE A 106 12.34 2.67 9.66
N ILE A 107 13.13 1.98 8.83
CA ILE A 107 12.81 0.61 8.36
C ILE A 107 12.82 -0.38 9.52
N ASP A 108 13.78 -0.29 10.44
CA ASP A 108 13.86 -1.19 11.60
C ASP A 108 12.67 -0.98 12.56
N LYS A 109 12.25 0.28 12.78
CA LYS A 109 11.02 0.59 13.52
C LYS A 109 9.76 0.11 12.78
N ALA A 110 9.69 0.28 11.46
CA ALA A 110 8.58 -0.20 10.65
C ALA A 110 8.41 -1.73 10.74
N LYS A 111 9.52 -2.47 10.67
CA LYS A 111 9.55 -3.93 10.88
C LYS A 111 9.00 -4.30 12.25
N LYS A 112 9.49 -3.65 13.31
CA LYS A 112 9.05 -3.92 14.68
C LYS A 112 7.54 -3.65 14.86
N ALA A 113 7.06 -2.50 14.39
CA ALA A 113 5.65 -2.15 14.47
C ALA A 113 4.76 -3.12 13.67
N ASN A 114 5.19 -3.54 12.47
CA ASN A 114 4.49 -4.52 11.66
C ASN A 114 4.38 -5.89 12.33
N THR A 115 5.46 -6.35 12.98
CA THR A 115 5.46 -7.59 13.76
C THR A 115 4.52 -7.51 14.96
N LEU A 116 4.55 -6.40 15.72
CA LEU A 116 3.64 -6.16 16.84
C LEU A 116 2.17 -6.16 16.39
N SER A 117 1.89 -5.44 15.30
CA SER A 117 0.57 -5.36 14.68
C SER A 117 0.06 -6.72 14.20
N SER A 118 0.93 -7.50 13.55
CA SER A 118 0.63 -8.86 13.13
C SER A 118 0.27 -9.74 14.31
N LYS A 119 1.09 -9.72 15.37
CA LYS A 119 0.88 -10.54 16.57
C LYS A 119 -0.42 -10.18 17.27
N ALA A 120 -0.64 -8.89 17.54
CA ALA A 120 -1.83 -8.42 18.24
C ALA A 120 -3.12 -8.75 17.45
N LYS A 121 -3.09 -8.62 16.12
CA LYS A 121 -4.23 -8.99 15.28
C LYS A 121 -4.51 -10.50 15.30
N LEU A 122 -3.48 -11.34 15.32
CA LEU A 122 -3.64 -12.79 15.42
C LEU A 122 -4.19 -13.20 16.79
N GLU A 123 -3.70 -12.59 17.86
CA GLU A 123 -4.18 -12.80 19.22
C GLU A 123 -5.65 -12.39 19.37
N ASN A 124 -6.04 -11.25 18.77
CA ASN A 124 -7.42 -10.81 18.74
C ASN A 124 -8.34 -11.82 18.02
N ILE A 125 -7.93 -12.35 16.86
CA ILE A 125 -8.68 -13.39 16.13
C ILE A 125 -8.83 -14.65 16.99
N ILE A 126 -7.75 -15.13 17.61
CA ILE A 126 -7.77 -16.30 18.48
C ILE A 126 -8.73 -16.09 19.66
N SER A 127 -8.72 -14.91 20.27
CA SER A 127 -9.60 -14.54 21.39
C SER A 127 -11.08 -14.52 20.95
N MET A 128 -11.38 -13.88 19.83
CA MET A 128 -12.75 -13.84 19.28
C MET A 128 -13.26 -15.25 18.94
N MET A 129 -12.45 -16.07 18.27
CA MET A 129 -12.83 -17.46 17.95
C MET A 129 -13.06 -18.30 19.20
N THR A 130 -12.24 -18.11 20.24
CA THR A 130 -12.39 -18.81 21.52
C THR A 130 -13.70 -18.42 22.20
N THR A 131 -14.05 -17.13 22.21
CA THR A 131 -15.34 -16.64 22.74
C THR A 131 -16.54 -17.23 21.99
N LEU A 132 -16.47 -17.33 20.66
CA LEU A 132 -17.52 -17.93 19.84
C LEU A 132 -17.68 -19.44 20.12
N ILE A 133 -16.56 -20.15 20.30
CA ILE A 133 -16.54 -21.56 20.69
C ILE A 133 -17.24 -21.74 22.05
N GLU A 134 -16.86 -20.97 23.06
CA GLU A 134 -17.45 -21.04 24.41
C GLU A 134 -18.96 -20.76 24.38
N SER A 135 -19.38 -19.75 23.60
CA SER A 135 -20.81 -19.46 23.41
C SER A 135 -21.56 -20.61 22.72
N GLY A 136 -20.94 -21.25 21.72
CA GLY A 136 -21.51 -22.41 21.03
C GLY A 136 -21.63 -23.63 21.94
N GLU A 137 -20.60 -23.91 22.75
CA GLU A 137 -20.61 -25.00 23.74
C GLU A 137 -21.70 -24.78 24.79
N LYS A 138 -21.80 -23.58 25.35
CA LYS A 138 -22.85 -23.24 26.31
C LYS A 138 -24.24 -23.34 25.68
N SER A 139 -24.39 -23.01 24.41
CA SER A 139 -25.68 -23.17 23.71
C SER A 139 -26.05 -24.64 23.60
N LEU A 140 -25.09 -25.52 23.26
CA LEU A 140 -25.30 -26.98 23.22
C LEU A 140 -25.70 -27.55 24.58
N GLU A 141 -25.03 -27.14 25.66
CA GLU A 141 -25.36 -27.58 27.04
C GLU A 141 -26.79 -27.19 27.45
N ASN A 142 -27.28 -26.03 27.01
CA ASN A 142 -28.63 -25.56 27.31
C ASN A 142 -29.69 -26.01 26.29
N THR A 143 -29.30 -26.68 25.20
CA THR A 143 -30.24 -27.13 24.15
C THR A 143 -31.24 -28.15 24.69
N ASP A 144 -30.88 -28.88 25.76
CA ASP A 144 -31.82 -29.77 26.46
C ASP A 144 -32.84 -29.03 27.35
N THR A 145 -32.57 -27.77 27.73
CA THR A 145 -33.48 -26.95 28.58
C THR A 145 -34.46 -26.05 27.81
N LEU A 146 -34.22 -25.81 26.52
CA LEU A 146 -35.08 -24.97 25.66
C LEU A 146 -36.28 -25.73 25.08
N VAL A 147 -36.36 -27.05 25.27
CA VAL A 147 -37.33 -27.95 24.60
C VAL A 147 -38.16 -28.75 25.60
N ASP A 148 -38.45 -28.20 26.78
CA ASP A 148 -39.55 -28.70 27.65
C ASP A 148 -40.89 -27.98 27.35
N GLY A 149 -40.88 -27.04 26.40
CA GLY A 149 -42.02 -26.23 26.01
C GLY A 149 -42.47 -26.46 24.56
N ASN A 150 -42.97 -27.65 24.24
CA ASN A 150 -43.96 -27.85 23.17
C ASN A 150 -43.66 -27.24 21.78
N TYR A 151 -42.43 -27.31 21.28
CA TYR A 151 -42.10 -26.98 19.88
C TYR A 151 -41.86 -28.26 19.09
N SER A 152 -42.44 -28.32 17.89
CA SER A 152 -42.32 -29.43 16.93
C SER A 152 -40.87 -29.85 16.71
N GLU A 153 -40.65 -31.15 16.47
CA GLU A 153 -39.34 -31.80 16.21
C GLU A 153 -38.55 -31.22 15.02
N THR A 154 -39.12 -30.25 14.30
CA THR A 154 -38.52 -29.51 13.18
C THR A 154 -38.44 -28.01 13.48
N LEU A 155 -37.24 -27.44 13.29
CA LEU A 155 -36.96 -26.00 13.37
C LEU A 155 -36.69 -25.44 11.96
N TYR A 156 -37.27 -24.28 11.64
CA TYR A 156 -37.04 -23.62 10.34
C TYR A 156 -35.66 -22.93 10.32
N HIS A 157 -34.79 -23.38 9.41
CA HIS A 157 -33.51 -22.76 9.12
C HIS A 157 -33.38 -22.36 7.65
N THR A 158 -32.39 -21.52 7.33
CA THR A 158 -32.13 -20.96 6.00
C THR A 158 -31.80 -22.01 4.90
N GLY A 159 -31.83 -23.31 5.23
CA GLY A 159 -31.61 -24.44 4.34
C GLY A 159 -32.70 -25.52 4.39
N GLY A 160 -33.86 -25.25 5.00
CA GLY A 160 -34.97 -26.20 5.14
C GLY A 160 -35.29 -26.58 6.59
N GLU A 161 -36.22 -27.51 6.75
CA GLU A 161 -36.53 -28.14 8.04
C GLU A 161 -35.38 -29.08 8.42
N LYS A 162 -34.85 -28.92 9.64
CA LYS A 162 -33.85 -29.83 10.23
C LYS A 162 -34.35 -30.39 11.54
N THR A 163 -33.97 -31.62 11.85
CA THR A 163 -34.24 -32.21 13.16
C THR A 163 -33.32 -31.60 14.23
N LYS A 164 -33.70 -31.75 15.50
CA LYS A 164 -32.87 -31.36 16.66
C LYS A 164 -31.49 -32.03 16.58
N GLU A 165 -31.44 -33.32 16.28
CA GLU A 165 -30.22 -34.11 16.20
C GLU A 165 -29.29 -33.60 15.10
N GLU A 166 -29.85 -33.21 13.95
CA GLU A 166 -29.10 -32.62 12.85
C GLU A 166 -28.48 -31.27 13.26
N ILE A 167 -29.25 -30.41 13.92
CA ILE A 167 -28.76 -29.10 14.39
C ILE A 167 -27.66 -29.26 15.45
N ILE A 168 -27.82 -30.19 16.39
CA ILE A 168 -26.83 -30.50 17.41
C ILE A 168 -25.55 -31.05 16.76
N SER A 169 -25.70 -32.00 15.81
CA SER A 169 -24.56 -32.61 15.11
C SER A 169 -23.77 -31.59 14.30
N GLU A 170 -24.45 -30.70 13.57
CA GLU A 170 -23.82 -29.61 12.81
C GLU A 170 -23.09 -28.64 13.75
N SER A 171 -23.72 -28.27 14.86
CA SER A 171 -23.11 -27.37 15.84
C SER A 171 -21.87 -27.99 16.51
N GLN A 172 -21.93 -29.27 16.89
CA GLN A 172 -20.78 -30.02 17.43
C GLN A 172 -19.64 -30.11 16.42
N THR A 173 -19.95 -30.36 15.15
CA THR A 173 -18.97 -30.40 14.06
C THR A 173 -18.30 -29.03 13.89
N GLY A 174 -19.09 -27.96 13.80
CA GLY A 174 -18.58 -26.59 13.66
C GLY A 174 -17.69 -26.16 14.83
N ILE A 175 -18.06 -26.51 16.07
CA ILE A 175 -17.23 -26.27 17.26
C ILE A 175 -15.91 -27.04 17.18
N THR A 176 -15.94 -28.30 16.75
CA THR A 176 -14.74 -29.14 16.62
C THR A 176 -13.78 -28.58 15.56
N GLU A 177 -14.30 -28.16 14.42
CA GLU A 177 -13.52 -27.50 13.37
C GLU A 177 -12.92 -26.17 13.86
N ALA A 178 -13.71 -25.35 14.55
CA ALA A 178 -13.24 -24.08 15.11
C ALA A 178 -12.13 -24.28 16.15
N LYS A 179 -12.26 -25.26 17.05
CA LYS A 179 -11.22 -25.63 18.02
C LYS A 179 -9.92 -26.06 17.34
N THR A 180 -10.03 -26.84 16.26
CA THR A 180 -8.88 -27.26 15.46
C THR A 180 -8.18 -26.05 14.84
N LYS A 181 -8.94 -25.15 14.23
CA LYS A 181 -8.42 -23.91 13.65
C LYS A 181 -7.75 -23.01 14.69
N VAL A 182 -8.32 -22.85 15.88
CA VAL A 182 -7.70 -22.08 16.98
C VAL A 182 -6.34 -22.67 17.37
N LYS A 183 -6.19 -24.01 17.39
CA LYS A 183 -4.89 -24.65 17.65
C LYS A 183 -3.87 -24.33 16.56
N GLU A 184 -4.27 -24.38 15.29
CA GLU A 184 -3.40 -23.99 14.15
C GLU A 184 -2.95 -22.52 14.27
N LEU A 185 -3.89 -21.60 14.55
CA LEU A 185 -3.58 -20.18 14.71
C LEU A 185 -2.65 -19.91 15.89
N LYS A 186 -2.83 -20.61 17.02
CA LYS A 186 -1.91 -20.56 18.16
C LYS A 186 -0.49 -21.00 17.77
N GLN A 187 -0.35 -22.04 16.94
CA GLN A 187 0.94 -22.48 16.41
C GLN A 187 1.57 -21.49 15.42
N LEU A 188 0.75 -20.78 14.63
CA LEU A 188 1.25 -19.70 13.78
C LEU A 188 1.77 -18.53 14.63
N ASN A 189 1.06 -18.19 15.72
CA ASN A 189 1.46 -17.11 16.62
C ASN A 189 2.82 -17.37 17.28
N THR A 190 3.08 -18.61 17.72
CA THR A 190 4.38 -18.97 18.33
C THR A 190 5.56 -18.91 17.36
N LYS A 191 5.30 -18.95 16.05
CA LYS A 191 6.32 -18.82 15.00
C LYS A 191 6.57 -17.36 14.59
N ASN A 192 5.98 -16.38 15.27
CA ASN A 192 6.03 -14.95 14.90
C ASN A 192 5.61 -14.72 13.44
N HIS A 193 4.58 -15.44 12.99
CA HIS A 193 4.10 -15.31 11.64
C HIS A 193 3.54 -13.91 11.37
N GLU A 194 4.03 -13.24 10.33
CA GLU A 194 3.62 -11.88 10.00
C GLU A 194 2.35 -11.88 9.17
N MET A 195 1.21 -11.57 9.80
CA MET A 195 -0.08 -11.39 9.11
C MET A 195 -0.06 -10.31 8.02
N PHE A 196 0.86 -9.36 8.13
CA PHE A 196 1.14 -8.36 7.10
C PHE A 196 2.43 -8.75 6.40
N ASN A 197 2.27 -9.46 5.27
CA ASN A 197 3.40 -10.01 4.52
C ASN A 197 4.29 -8.88 3.97
N ARG A 198 5.60 -8.99 4.21
CA ARG A 198 6.63 -8.06 3.71
C ARG A 198 7.29 -8.52 2.41
N SER A 199 6.77 -9.55 1.75
CA SER A 199 7.25 -9.93 0.43
C SER A 199 7.20 -8.71 -0.51
N PRO A 200 8.27 -8.41 -1.25
CA PRO A 200 8.23 -7.37 -2.25
C PRO A 200 7.29 -7.81 -3.38
N PHE A 201 6.25 -7.03 -3.63
CA PHE A 201 5.28 -7.28 -4.69
C PHE A 201 5.41 -6.24 -5.81
N SER A 202 4.97 -6.61 -7.01
CA SER A 202 4.76 -5.65 -8.08
C SER A 202 3.62 -4.69 -7.75
N PHE A 203 3.73 -3.47 -8.24
CA PHE A 203 2.64 -2.51 -8.28
C PHE A 203 2.12 -2.37 -9.71
N ASN A 204 1.07 -1.59 -9.91
CA ASN A 204 0.62 -1.13 -11.21
C ASN A 204 0.15 0.33 -11.10
N ILE A 205 0.67 1.21 -11.95
CA ILE A 205 0.18 2.58 -12.15
C ILE A 205 -0.85 2.55 -13.26
N ASN A 206 -2.08 2.89 -12.91
CA ASN A 206 -3.22 2.88 -13.82
C ASN A 206 -3.54 4.31 -14.23
N LEU A 207 -3.28 4.62 -15.49
CA LEU A 207 -3.60 5.89 -16.12
C LEU A 207 -4.95 5.76 -16.82
N THR A 208 -5.84 6.73 -16.62
CA THR A 208 -7.10 6.85 -17.37
C THR A 208 -7.05 8.10 -18.21
N THR A 209 -7.29 7.95 -19.51
CA THR A 209 -7.24 9.07 -20.46
C THR A 209 -8.59 9.75 -20.69
N ASP A 210 -8.57 10.94 -21.29
CA ASP A 210 -9.76 11.52 -21.90
C ASP A 210 -10.16 10.80 -23.20
N SER A 211 -11.26 11.21 -23.82
CA SER A 211 -11.74 10.60 -25.06
C SER A 211 -10.77 10.73 -26.24
N SER A 212 -9.74 11.57 -26.15
CA SER A 212 -8.71 11.71 -27.18
C SER A 212 -7.57 10.71 -27.00
N GLY A 213 -7.43 10.10 -25.81
CA GLY A 213 -6.30 9.24 -25.45
C GLY A 213 -5.01 9.99 -25.13
N ASN A 214 -4.98 11.33 -25.28
CA ASN A 214 -3.75 12.12 -25.18
C ASN A 214 -3.58 12.84 -23.84
N ASN A 215 -4.65 12.99 -23.05
CA ASN A 215 -4.58 13.67 -21.75
C ASN A 215 -4.97 12.71 -20.63
N ILE A 216 -4.14 12.65 -19.58
CA ILE A 216 -4.44 11.89 -18.37
C ILE A 216 -5.51 12.63 -17.56
N LYS A 217 -6.57 11.91 -17.16
CA LYS A 217 -7.62 12.38 -16.27
C LYS A 217 -7.44 11.91 -14.84
N ASN A 218 -6.94 10.69 -14.67
CA ASN A 218 -6.75 10.08 -13.37
C ASN A 218 -5.53 9.17 -13.40
N GLU A 219 -4.82 9.15 -12.29
CA GLU A 219 -3.72 8.25 -12.06
C GLU A 219 -3.93 7.55 -10.72
N SER A 220 -3.72 6.24 -10.69
CA SER A 220 -3.86 5.48 -9.43
C SER A 220 -2.81 4.39 -9.32
N LEU A 221 -2.27 4.23 -8.11
CA LEU A 221 -1.31 3.21 -7.77
C LEU A 221 -2.03 2.01 -7.14
N SER A 222 -1.93 0.85 -7.78
CA SER A 222 -2.42 -0.43 -7.27
C SER A 222 -1.25 -1.24 -6.71
N ILE A 223 -1.23 -1.45 -5.40
CA ILE A 223 -0.17 -2.21 -4.71
C ILE A 223 -0.72 -3.58 -4.35
N THR A 224 -0.09 -4.64 -4.87
CA THR A 224 -0.45 -6.01 -4.49
C THR A 224 0.04 -6.28 -3.07
N ASN A 225 -0.84 -6.79 -2.22
CA ASN A 225 -0.50 -7.23 -0.87
C ASN A 225 -1.06 -8.63 -0.62
N ALA A 226 -0.34 -9.44 0.15
CA ALA A 226 -0.91 -10.68 0.70
C ALA A 226 -1.64 -10.36 2.01
N ILE A 227 -2.96 -10.46 1.99
CA ILE A 227 -3.81 -10.24 3.15
C ILE A 227 -4.08 -11.57 3.84
N PHE A 228 -3.80 -11.63 5.12
CA PHE A 228 -4.22 -12.74 5.96
C PHE A 228 -5.75 -12.74 6.13
N ASN A 229 -6.38 -13.84 5.71
CA ASN A 229 -7.81 -14.01 5.86
C ASN A 229 -8.16 -14.19 7.34
N SER A 230 -8.89 -13.22 7.86
CA SER A 230 -9.27 -13.08 9.28
C SER A 230 -10.78 -13.11 9.50
N GLY A 231 -11.57 -13.42 8.46
CA GLY A 231 -13.03 -13.48 8.55
C GLY A 231 -13.48 -14.62 9.46
N TYR A 232 -14.01 -14.27 10.64
CA TYR A 232 -14.38 -15.20 11.73
C TYR A 232 -15.76 -15.83 11.58
N ALA A 233 -16.45 -15.65 10.45
CA ALA A 233 -17.70 -16.34 10.19
C ALA A 233 -17.47 -17.86 10.16
N TYR A 234 -18.36 -18.64 10.78
CA TYR A 234 -18.26 -20.11 10.80
C TYR A 234 -18.15 -20.71 9.39
N SER A 235 -18.86 -20.12 8.41
CA SER A 235 -18.78 -20.50 6.99
C SER A 235 -17.40 -20.28 6.35
N ASN A 236 -16.50 -19.55 7.00
CA ASN A 236 -15.17 -19.20 6.51
C ASN A 236 -14.03 -19.86 7.29
N LEU A 237 -14.32 -20.74 8.28
CA LEU A 237 -13.30 -21.37 9.14
C LEU A 237 -12.14 -22.00 8.36
N LYS A 238 -12.42 -22.65 7.23
CA LYS A 238 -11.41 -23.30 6.37
C LYS A 238 -10.41 -22.31 5.76
N ASN A 239 -10.80 -21.06 5.58
CA ASN A 239 -9.96 -20.04 4.94
C ASN A 239 -9.24 -19.14 5.95
N ILE A 240 -9.64 -19.13 7.22
CA ILE A 240 -8.93 -18.39 8.27
C ILE A 240 -7.50 -18.96 8.37
N GLY A 241 -6.51 -18.07 8.34
CA GLY A 241 -5.10 -18.47 8.32
C GLY A 241 -4.44 -18.43 6.95
N ASN A 242 -5.23 -18.40 5.87
CA ASN A 242 -4.68 -18.38 4.51
C ASN A 242 -4.41 -16.95 4.05
N TYR A 243 -3.43 -16.79 3.17
CA TYR A 243 -3.24 -15.54 2.43
C TYR A 243 -4.07 -15.53 1.17
N THR A 244 -4.71 -14.39 0.92
CA THR A 244 -5.25 -14.04 -0.38
C THR A 244 -4.51 -12.81 -0.90
N LEU A 245 -4.29 -12.73 -2.21
CA LEU A 245 -3.81 -11.51 -2.81
C LEU A 245 -4.97 -10.50 -2.85
N ASN A 246 -4.69 -9.28 -2.45
CA ASN A 246 -5.57 -8.13 -2.62
C ASN A 246 -4.77 -6.96 -3.18
N TYR A 247 -5.47 -5.96 -3.69
CA TYR A 247 -4.88 -4.74 -4.23
C TYR A 247 -5.30 -3.55 -3.37
N ASP A 248 -4.33 -2.87 -2.79
CA ASP A 248 -4.55 -1.55 -2.21
C ASP A 248 -4.48 -0.54 -3.37
N LYS A 249 -5.62 0.07 -3.70
CA LYS A 249 -5.67 1.16 -4.67
C LYS A 249 -5.48 2.51 -3.97
N ILE A 250 -4.61 3.34 -4.51
CA ILE A 250 -4.36 4.72 -4.07
C ILE A 250 -4.61 5.63 -5.27
N ASP A 251 -5.72 6.37 -5.25
CA ASP A 251 -6.00 7.39 -6.26
C ASP A 251 -5.12 8.62 -5.98
N LEU A 252 -4.35 9.08 -6.96
CA LEU A 252 -3.46 10.23 -6.82
C LEU A 252 -4.20 11.49 -7.30
N ASP A 253 -4.53 12.41 -6.39
CA ASP A 253 -5.41 13.54 -6.70
C ASP A 253 -4.66 14.81 -7.10
N SER A 254 -3.62 15.15 -6.33
CA SER A 254 -2.86 16.39 -6.53
C SER A 254 -1.49 16.28 -5.88
N THR A 255 -0.50 16.94 -6.44
CA THR A 255 0.86 16.99 -5.89
C THR A 255 0.91 17.87 -4.63
N ILE A 256 1.82 17.56 -3.71
CA ILE A 256 2.02 18.33 -2.48
C ILE A 256 3.50 18.39 -2.12
N ASN A 257 3.93 19.56 -1.65
CA ASN A 257 5.25 19.79 -1.08
C ASN A 257 5.11 20.57 0.22
N PHE A 258 5.85 20.18 1.25
CA PHE A 258 5.84 20.87 2.53
C PHE A 258 7.07 20.49 3.37
N GLU A 259 7.25 21.21 4.48
CA GLU A 259 8.37 21.03 5.39
C GLU A 259 7.85 20.69 6.78
N ILE A 260 8.58 19.81 7.48
CA ILE A 260 8.44 19.59 8.92
C ILE A 260 9.84 19.68 9.52
N TYR A 261 10.05 20.71 10.35
CA TYR A 261 11.38 21.09 10.81
C TYR A 261 12.31 21.29 9.60
N ASP A 262 13.51 20.70 9.62
CA ASP A 262 14.49 20.78 8.53
C ASP A 262 14.29 19.69 7.44
N SER A 263 13.23 18.88 7.54
CA SER A 263 12.92 17.83 6.56
C SER A 263 11.89 18.29 5.55
N HIS A 264 12.17 18.02 4.28
CA HIS A 264 11.29 18.33 3.15
C HIS A 264 10.55 17.06 2.71
N TYR A 265 9.28 17.21 2.36
CA TYR A 265 8.41 16.13 1.89
C TYR A 265 7.76 16.50 0.58
N SER A 266 7.69 15.52 -0.34
CA SER A 266 7.00 15.63 -1.62
C SER A 266 6.15 14.38 -1.88
N GLY A 267 5.07 14.50 -2.64
CA GLY A 267 4.17 13.39 -2.93
C GLY A 267 2.80 13.87 -3.39
N TYR A 268 1.78 13.15 -2.92
CA TYR A 268 0.41 13.29 -3.40
C TYR A 268 -0.57 13.40 -2.23
N ARG A 269 -1.62 14.21 -2.42
CA ARG A 269 -2.91 13.99 -1.76
C ARG A 269 -3.62 12.85 -2.46
N VAL A 270 -4.29 12.00 -1.70
CA VAL A 270 -4.82 10.74 -2.24
C VAL A 270 -6.25 10.45 -1.83
N ASN A 271 -6.93 9.64 -2.64
CA ASN A 271 -8.26 9.10 -2.37
C ASN A 271 -9.33 10.18 -2.10
N ASN A 272 -9.27 11.28 -2.83
CA ASN A 272 -10.17 12.44 -2.74
C ASN A 272 -10.31 13.01 -1.32
N ASN A 273 -9.26 12.92 -0.51
CA ASN A 273 -9.24 13.45 0.85
C ASN A 273 -7.97 14.25 1.10
N THR A 274 -8.12 15.54 1.43
CA THR A 274 -6.99 16.44 1.62
C THR A 274 -6.06 16.05 2.77
N ASN A 275 -6.55 15.28 3.76
CA ASN A 275 -5.72 14.81 4.87
C ASN A 275 -4.99 13.51 4.55
N ASN A 276 -5.41 12.79 3.52
CA ASN A 276 -4.77 11.55 3.12
C ASN A 276 -3.60 11.87 2.21
N LEU A 277 -2.41 11.45 2.62
CA LEU A 277 -1.16 11.72 1.92
C LEU A 277 -0.44 10.42 1.55
N PHE A 278 0.26 10.44 0.43
CA PHE A 278 1.27 9.46 0.03
C PHE A 278 2.54 10.21 -0.40
N ILE A 279 3.55 10.23 0.48
CA ILE A 279 4.67 11.17 0.41
C ILE A 279 6.00 10.49 0.71
N THR A 280 7.11 11.03 0.22
CA THR A 280 8.47 10.62 0.60
C THR A 280 9.27 11.84 1.08
N ARG A 281 10.30 11.60 1.88
CA ARG A 281 11.29 12.62 2.22
C ARG A 281 12.12 12.95 0.98
N VAL A 282 12.40 14.23 0.78
CA VAL A 282 13.26 14.74 -0.29
C VAL A 282 14.37 15.62 0.27
N ASN A 283 15.43 15.83 -0.50
CA ASN A 283 16.62 16.57 -0.04
C ASN A 283 16.51 18.09 -0.20
N SER A 284 15.53 18.59 -0.93
CA SER A 284 15.27 20.02 -1.17
C SER A 284 13.78 20.23 -1.46
N SER A 285 13.26 21.43 -1.16
CA SER A 285 11.94 21.91 -1.59
C SER A 285 11.78 22.02 -3.11
N ASP A 286 12.89 22.02 -3.86
CA ASP A 286 12.88 22.06 -5.33
C ASP A 286 12.57 20.69 -5.96
N ILE A 287 12.55 19.61 -5.17
CA ILE A 287 12.20 18.27 -5.66
C ILE A 287 10.69 18.08 -5.50
N PHE A 288 10.00 17.99 -6.64
CA PHE A 288 8.56 17.74 -6.69
C PHE A 288 8.25 16.58 -7.63
N PHE A 289 7.13 15.91 -7.36
CA PHE A 289 6.67 14.80 -8.19
C PHE A 289 5.47 15.19 -9.03
N ASN A 290 5.45 14.70 -10.26
CA ASN A 290 4.37 14.89 -11.21
C ASN A 290 3.69 13.56 -11.55
N PHE A 291 2.48 13.67 -12.08
CA PHE A 291 1.78 12.54 -12.70
C PHE A 291 2.54 12.04 -13.93
N ASP A 292 2.38 10.76 -14.25
CA ASP A 292 2.91 10.17 -15.47
C ASP A 292 2.13 10.64 -16.71
N ASP A 293 2.83 10.78 -17.85
CA ASP A 293 2.23 11.16 -19.14
C ASP A 293 1.69 9.92 -19.89
N ALA A 294 0.82 10.13 -20.88
CA ALA A 294 0.20 9.05 -21.66
C ALA A 294 1.18 8.24 -22.52
N ASP A 295 2.36 8.78 -22.82
CA ASP A 295 3.42 8.11 -23.59
C ASP A 295 4.51 7.50 -22.69
N THR A 296 4.28 7.43 -21.37
CA THR A 296 5.26 6.89 -20.43
C THR A 296 5.51 5.39 -20.67
N GLU A 297 6.79 5.01 -20.84
CA GLU A 297 7.22 3.64 -21.15
C GLU A 297 7.77 2.86 -19.93
N PHE A 298 7.52 3.31 -18.70
CA PHE A 298 8.01 2.58 -17.53
C PHE A 298 7.27 1.25 -17.34
N ASP A 299 8.00 0.27 -16.79
CA ASP A 299 7.41 -0.98 -16.32
C ASP A 299 6.27 -0.70 -15.32
N ASN A 300 5.28 -1.59 -15.32
CA ASN A 300 4.12 -1.53 -14.43
C ASN A 300 3.14 -0.37 -14.69
N ILE A 301 3.17 0.28 -15.85
CA ILE A 301 2.15 1.25 -16.26
C ILE A 301 1.08 0.56 -17.12
N THR A 302 -0.19 0.86 -16.85
CA THR A 302 -1.33 0.45 -17.67
C THR A 302 -2.18 1.67 -18.03
N ILE A 303 -2.43 1.87 -19.31
CA ILE A 303 -3.24 2.98 -19.84
C ILE A 303 -4.60 2.43 -20.24
N ASN A 304 -5.67 3.07 -19.74
CA ASN A 304 -7.07 2.73 -20.01
C ASN A 304 -7.83 3.89 -20.65
#